data_AF-A0A8H6VII0-F1
#
_entry.id   AF-A0A8H6VII0-F1
#
_cell.length_a   1.000
_cell.length_b   1.000
_cell.length_c   1.000
_cell.angle_alpha   90.00
_cell.angle_beta   90.00
_cell.angle_gamma   90.00
#
_symmetry.space_group_name_H-M   'P 1'
#
loop_
_entity.id
_entity.type
_entity.pdbx_description
1 polymer ?
#
loop_
_entity_poly.entity_id
_entity_poly.type
_entity_poly.pdbx_seq_one_letter_code
_entity_poly.pdbx_strand_id
1 'polypeptide(L)'
;MADTTIDNMRDSSPHATTEPILKVDFSWKKFKTRISDATTDEQVYVVDCHLKKPYLEYKYADSGERFGIGNIHTFKIHADAEVNGQAIQIRANKRWITEYTHLSHAYPSATGEPVTLKWKTSWSLKNWDFICLGPDQEPIARFSSNIWAVTKVGKFEFMGTPSKALKEEILVTGFTLFYCMLYRANSLPAFFGAFFASTGPVKEKQQQETELQSMSVSADKAKVA
;
A
#
# COMPACT_ATOMS: atom_id res chain seq x y z
N MET A 1 9.15 60.15 1.78
CA MET A 1 10.13 59.09 1.52
C MET A 1 9.42 57.77 1.79
N ALA A 2 9.21 56.99 0.75
CA ALA A 2 8.57 55.68 0.81
C ALA A 2 9.67 54.61 0.80
N ASP A 3 9.55 53.60 1.68
CA ASP A 3 10.02 52.23 1.43
C ASP A 3 9.43 51.30 2.50
N THR A 4 8.40 50.49 2.23
CA THR A 4 8.41 49.12 1.68
C THR A 4 9.20 48.11 2.51
N THR A 5 8.51 47.27 3.29
CA THR A 5 8.87 45.84 3.42
C THR A 5 7.61 45.05 3.75
N ILE A 6 6.97 44.54 2.69
CA ILE A 6 5.92 43.52 2.71
C ILE A 6 6.55 42.21 2.24
N ASP A 7 6.13 41.12 2.87
CA ASP A 7 6.13 39.71 2.44
C ASP A 7 7.36 39.15 1.72
N ASN A 8 8.03 38.20 2.37
CA ASN A 8 8.72 37.10 1.69
C ASN A 8 8.83 35.88 2.62
N MET A 9 7.78 35.06 2.65
CA MET A 9 7.86 33.65 3.05
C MET A 9 6.69 32.85 2.44
N ARG A 10 6.61 32.89 1.11
CA ARG A 10 5.89 31.94 0.27
C ARG A 10 6.66 31.81 -1.04
N ASP A 11 7.54 30.82 -1.12
CA ASP A 11 7.60 29.95 -2.30
C ASP A 11 8.51 28.74 -2.01
N SER A 12 7.92 27.68 -1.46
CA SER A 12 8.52 26.35 -1.58
C SER A 12 8.18 25.85 -2.98
N SER A 13 9.04 26.22 -3.93
CA SER A 13 8.92 25.88 -5.34
C SER A 13 8.67 24.37 -5.54
N PRO A 14 7.69 23.96 -6.37
CA PRO A 14 7.51 22.57 -6.73
C PRO A 14 8.64 22.17 -7.68
N HIS A 15 9.48 21.21 -7.27
CA HIS A 15 10.35 20.51 -8.21
C HIS A 15 9.45 19.79 -9.22
N ALA A 16 9.25 20.42 -10.37
CA ALA A 16 8.62 19.82 -11.54
C ALA A 16 9.64 18.85 -12.17
N THR A 17 9.84 17.72 -11.52
CA THR A 17 10.46 16.56 -12.15
C THR A 17 9.37 15.94 -13.02
N THR A 18 9.60 15.86 -14.33
CA THR A 18 8.68 15.19 -15.27
C THR A 18 8.71 13.69 -15.00
N GLU A 19 7.97 13.28 -13.98
CA GLU A 19 7.93 11.92 -13.44
C GLU A 19 6.93 11.07 -14.21
N PRO A 20 7.14 9.74 -14.33
CA PRO A 20 6.21 8.86 -15.00
C PRO A 20 4.92 8.77 -14.16
N ILE A 21 3.86 9.44 -14.61
CA ILE A 21 2.56 9.39 -13.96
C ILE A 21 1.75 8.26 -14.60
N LEU A 22 1.20 7.36 -13.79
CA LEU A 22 0.21 6.38 -14.25
C LEU A 22 -1.18 6.82 -13.80
N LYS A 23 -2.10 7.03 -14.75
CA LYS A 23 -3.51 7.33 -14.47
C LYS A 23 -4.24 6.03 -14.13
N VAL A 24 -5.10 6.08 -13.12
CA VAL A 24 -5.87 4.92 -12.64
C VAL A 24 -7.37 5.21 -12.80
N ASP A 25 -7.96 4.62 -13.83
CA ASP A 25 -9.37 4.76 -14.16
C ASP A 25 -10.13 3.49 -13.75
N PHE A 26 -11.20 3.63 -12.98
CA PHE A 26 -11.98 2.48 -12.52
C PHE A 26 -13.31 2.38 -13.24
N SER A 27 -13.59 1.20 -13.77
CA SER A 27 -14.89 0.86 -14.33
C SER A 27 -15.70 0.06 -13.32
N TRP A 28 -16.60 0.74 -12.59
CA TRP A 28 -17.53 0.09 -11.66
C TRP A 28 -18.43 -0.96 -12.33
N LYS A 29 -18.77 -0.77 -13.62
CA LYS A 29 -19.60 -1.73 -14.38
C LYS A 29 -18.89 -3.07 -14.63
N LYS A 30 -17.56 -3.07 -14.73
CA LYS A 30 -16.75 -4.25 -15.04
C LYS A 30 -15.90 -4.72 -13.86
N PHE A 31 -15.93 -3.99 -12.74
CA PHE A 31 -14.99 -4.13 -11.62
C PHE A 31 -13.54 -4.27 -12.09
N LYS A 32 -13.18 -3.43 -13.06
CA LYS A 32 -11.87 -3.45 -13.71
C LYS A 32 -11.26 -2.06 -13.64
N THR A 33 -10.02 -2.00 -13.22
CA THR A 33 -9.19 -0.81 -13.24
C THR A 33 -8.31 -0.82 -14.48
N ARG A 34 -8.33 0.27 -15.22
CA ARG A 34 -7.40 0.56 -16.31
C ARG A 34 -6.29 1.45 -15.77
N ILE A 35 -5.04 1.07 -16.03
CA ILE A 35 -3.88 1.90 -15.67
C ILE A 35 -3.16 2.28 -16.96
N SER A 36 -3.08 3.59 -17.21
CA SER A 36 -2.51 4.14 -18.44
C SER A 36 -1.35 5.06 -18.14
N ASP A 37 -0.39 5.14 -19.05
CA ASP A 37 0.64 6.17 -19.01
C ASP A 37 0.01 7.55 -19.23
N ALA A 38 0.36 8.53 -18.40
CA ALA A 38 -0.28 9.83 -18.46
C ALA A 38 0.09 10.65 -19.70
N THR A 39 1.29 10.41 -20.25
CA THR A 39 1.87 11.12 -21.40
C THR A 39 1.35 10.56 -22.70
N THR A 40 1.33 9.23 -22.85
CA THR A 40 0.88 8.58 -24.10
C THR A 40 -0.60 8.22 -24.11
N ASP A 41 -1.26 8.19 -22.94
CA ASP A 41 -2.61 7.64 -22.72
C ASP A 41 -2.75 6.14 -23.11
N GLU A 42 -1.63 5.49 -23.37
CA GLU A 42 -1.54 4.06 -23.66
C GLU A 42 -1.84 3.28 -22.38
N GLN A 43 -2.65 2.24 -22.53
CA GLN A 43 -2.94 1.35 -21.42
C GLN A 43 -1.74 0.43 -21.18
N VAL A 44 -1.19 0.46 -19.97
CA VAL A 44 -0.01 -0.36 -19.61
C VAL A 44 -0.41 -1.54 -18.75
N TYR A 45 -1.37 -1.35 -17.83
CA TYR A 45 -1.84 -2.42 -16.94
C TYR A 45 -3.36 -2.48 -16.84
N VAL A 46 -3.82 -3.63 -16.36
CA VAL A 46 -5.20 -3.92 -16.00
C VAL A 46 -5.20 -4.49 -14.58
N VAL A 47 -6.14 -4.03 -13.75
CA VAL A 47 -6.43 -4.67 -12.46
C VAL A 47 -7.85 -5.20 -12.47
N ASP A 48 -8.02 -6.51 -12.34
CA ASP A 48 -9.32 -7.15 -12.15
C ASP A 48 -9.65 -7.17 -10.65
N CYS A 49 -10.73 -6.50 -10.25
CA CYS A 49 -11.17 -6.44 -8.86
C CYS A 49 -12.33 -7.42 -8.64
N HIS A 50 -12.08 -8.50 -7.89
CA HIS A 50 -13.09 -9.53 -7.66
C HIS A 50 -13.90 -9.21 -6.39
N LEU A 51 -15.23 -9.18 -6.52
CA LEU A 51 -16.13 -8.90 -5.40
C LEU A 51 -16.39 -10.10 -4.48
N LYS A 52 -16.46 -11.32 -5.05
CA LYS A 52 -16.86 -12.53 -4.30
C LYS A 52 -15.76 -13.06 -3.38
N LYS A 53 -14.50 -12.81 -3.74
CA LYS A 53 -13.32 -13.01 -2.92
C LYS A 53 -12.54 -11.70 -3.07
N PRO A 54 -12.31 -10.91 -2.01
CA PRO A 54 -11.66 -9.62 -2.13
C PRO A 54 -10.19 -9.84 -2.53
N TYR A 55 -10.00 -9.89 -3.84
CA TYR A 55 -8.83 -10.36 -4.56
C TYR A 55 -8.65 -9.45 -5.78
N LEU A 56 -7.41 -9.05 -6.02
CA LEU A 56 -7.00 -8.21 -7.13
C LEU A 56 -6.04 -9.01 -8.01
N GLU A 57 -6.27 -8.97 -9.32
CA GLU A 57 -5.36 -9.56 -10.31
C GLU A 57 -4.73 -8.48 -11.16
N TYR A 58 -3.40 -8.44 -11.22
CA TYR A 58 -2.65 -7.42 -11.95
C TYR A 58 -2.05 -8.03 -13.21
N LYS A 59 -2.39 -7.45 -14.36
CA LYS A 59 -2.02 -7.95 -15.69
C LYS A 59 -1.41 -6.86 -16.55
N TYR A 60 -0.47 -7.25 -17.40
CA TYR A 60 -0.03 -6.40 -18.50
C TYR A 60 -1.16 -6.24 -19.51
N ALA A 61 -1.31 -5.03 -20.06
CA ALA A 61 -2.41 -4.72 -20.98
C ALA A 61 -2.21 -5.34 -22.38
N ASP A 62 -0.96 -5.50 -22.80
CA ASP A 62 -0.56 -6.03 -24.11
C ASP A 62 -0.64 -7.56 -24.18
N SER A 63 -0.03 -8.25 -23.22
CA SER A 63 0.05 -9.72 -23.20
C SER A 63 -1.10 -10.36 -22.42
N GLY A 64 -1.75 -9.62 -21.52
CA GLY A 64 -2.69 -10.17 -20.55
C GLY A 64 -2.05 -11.06 -19.48
N GLU A 65 -0.73 -11.21 -19.50
CA GLU A 65 0.01 -12.00 -18.52
C GLU A 65 -0.09 -11.35 -17.14
N ARG A 66 -0.28 -12.19 -16.13
CA ARG A 66 -0.41 -11.77 -14.74
C ARG A 66 0.97 -11.62 -14.11
N PHE A 67 1.26 -10.42 -13.61
CA PHE A 67 2.50 -10.13 -12.88
C PHE A 67 2.27 -9.95 -11.38
N GLY A 68 1.01 -9.84 -10.92
CA GLY A 68 0.77 -9.70 -9.49
C GLY A 68 -0.63 -10.04 -9.01
N ILE A 69 -0.73 -10.14 -7.69
CA ILE A 69 -1.93 -10.49 -6.94
C ILE A 69 -2.01 -9.60 -5.71
N GLY A 70 -3.21 -9.14 -5.36
CA GLY A 70 -3.54 -8.59 -4.05
C GLY A 70 -4.60 -9.43 -3.37
N ASN A 71 -4.33 -9.92 -2.16
CA ASN A 71 -5.25 -10.68 -1.32
C ASN A 71 -5.65 -9.85 -0.11
N ILE A 72 -6.95 -9.61 0.04
CA ILE A 72 -7.49 -8.80 1.12
C ILE A 72 -8.25 -9.72 2.06
N HIS A 73 -8.03 -9.53 3.36
CA HIS A 73 -8.66 -10.34 4.39
C HIS A 73 -9.84 -9.60 5.00
N THR A 74 -11.02 -10.21 5.03
CA THR A 74 -12.24 -9.57 5.56
C THR A 74 -12.11 -9.10 7.01
N PHE A 75 -11.34 -9.81 7.85
CA PHE A 75 -11.23 -9.52 9.29
C PHE A 75 -9.83 -9.10 9.75
N LYS A 76 -8.83 -9.11 8.86
CA LYS A 76 -7.46 -8.67 9.22
C LYS A 76 -7.22 -7.27 8.67
N ILE A 77 -6.40 -6.50 9.38
CA ILE A 77 -5.92 -5.20 8.88
C ILE A 77 -4.80 -5.38 7.85
N HIS A 78 -4.18 -6.54 7.80
CA HIS A 78 -3.11 -6.87 6.86
C HIS A 78 -3.67 -7.24 5.49
N ALA A 79 -2.87 -7.02 4.46
CA ALA A 79 -3.09 -7.55 3.12
C ALA A 79 -1.86 -8.34 2.70
N ASP A 80 -2.06 -9.34 1.86
CA ASP A 80 -0.98 -10.07 1.23
C ASP A 80 -0.95 -9.70 -0.25
N ALA A 81 0.23 -9.72 -0.83
CA ALA A 81 0.42 -9.52 -2.25
C ALA A 81 1.39 -10.55 -2.80
N GLU A 82 1.38 -10.71 -4.12
CA GLU A 82 2.41 -11.43 -4.85
C GLU A 82 2.82 -10.57 -6.05
N VAL A 83 4.11 -10.46 -6.31
CA VAL A 83 4.64 -9.72 -7.45
C VAL A 83 5.71 -10.60 -8.10
N ASN A 84 5.52 -10.94 -9.38
CA ASN A 84 6.43 -11.79 -10.15
C ASN A 84 6.83 -13.09 -9.41
N GLY A 85 5.86 -13.73 -8.74
CA GLY A 85 6.07 -14.96 -7.97
C GLY A 85 6.63 -14.77 -6.55
N GLN A 86 6.92 -13.53 -6.14
CA GLN A 86 7.41 -13.23 -4.78
C GLN A 86 6.26 -12.79 -3.88
N ALA A 87 6.08 -13.50 -2.77
CA ALA A 87 5.08 -13.17 -1.77
C ALA A 87 5.50 -11.93 -0.95
N ILE A 88 4.58 -10.97 -0.83
CA ILE A 88 4.76 -9.72 -0.10
C ILE A 88 3.70 -9.64 1.01
N GLN A 89 4.14 -9.28 2.20
CA GLN A 89 3.26 -9.10 3.36
C GLN A 89 3.12 -7.61 3.66
N ILE A 90 1.90 -7.06 3.53
CA ILE A 90 1.60 -5.66 3.83
C ILE A 90 1.04 -5.58 5.25
N ARG A 91 1.90 -5.24 6.20
CA ARG A 91 1.58 -5.27 7.64
C ARG A 91 1.30 -3.88 8.18
N ALA A 92 0.28 -3.76 9.03
CA ALA A 92 -0.06 -2.52 9.69
C ALA A 92 0.82 -2.35 10.93
N ASN A 93 1.49 -1.20 11.07
CA ASN A 93 2.42 -0.95 12.16
C ASN A 93 1.70 -0.69 13.50
N LYS A 94 0.54 -0.04 13.46
CA LYS A 94 -0.32 0.25 14.63
C LYS A 94 -1.79 0.20 14.21
N ARG A 95 -2.67 -0.29 15.08
CA ARG A 95 -4.13 -0.38 14.79
C ARG A 95 -4.80 0.96 14.45
N TRP A 96 -4.24 2.07 14.94
CA TRP A 96 -4.82 3.42 14.83
C TRP A 96 -4.07 4.34 13.87
N ILE A 97 -2.86 3.97 13.44
CA ILE A 97 -2.09 4.74 12.46
C ILE A 97 -2.15 3.98 11.16
N THR A 98 -2.60 4.66 10.11
CA THR A 98 -2.66 4.16 8.73
C THR A 98 -1.25 4.11 8.12
N GLU A 99 -0.38 3.38 8.81
CA GLU A 99 1.00 3.11 8.47
C GLU A 99 1.16 1.62 8.23
N TYR A 100 1.64 1.29 7.04
CA TYR A 100 1.88 -0.08 6.61
C TYR A 100 3.32 -0.24 6.19
N THR A 101 3.86 -1.42 6.38
CA THR A 101 5.21 -1.78 5.94
C THR A 101 5.19 -3.05 5.13
N HIS A 102 6.10 -3.14 4.18
CA HIS A 102 6.39 -4.36 3.44
C HIS A 102 7.90 -4.43 3.16
N LEU A 103 8.39 -5.65 2.97
CA LEU A 103 9.76 -5.88 2.51
C LEU A 103 9.76 -5.83 0.98
N SER A 104 10.55 -4.92 0.44
CA SER A 104 10.76 -4.76 -1.00
C SER A 104 11.97 -5.55 -1.45
N HIS A 105 11.77 -6.38 -2.45
CA HIS A 105 12.86 -7.11 -3.12
C HIS A 105 13.30 -6.39 -4.40
N ALA A 106 12.51 -5.43 -4.88
CA ALA A 106 12.80 -4.65 -6.07
C ALA A 106 13.49 -3.30 -5.80
N TYR A 107 13.48 -2.82 -4.54
CA TYR A 107 14.18 -1.60 -4.16
C TYR A 107 15.70 -1.82 -4.10
N PRO A 108 16.53 -0.90 -4.64
CA PRO A 108 17.98 -1.06 -4.63
C PRO A 108 18.55 -1.18 -3.21
N SER A 109 19.35 -2.21 -2.97
CA SER A 109 20.00 -2.47 -1.67
C SER A 109 21.49 -2.69 -1.87
N ALA A 110 22.32 -2.02 -1.07
CA ALA A 110 23.78 -2.19 -1.12
C ALA A 110 24.22 -3.59 -0.70
N THR A 111 23.44 -4.25 0.17
CA THR A 111 23.73 -5.59 0.71
C THR A 111 23.02 -6.70 -0.06
N GLY A 112 22.10 -6.36 -0.98
CA GLY A 112 21.22 -7.32 -1.66
C GLY A 112 20.07 -7.85 -0.80
N GLU A 113 19.97 -7.41 0.45
CA GLU A 113 18.86 -7.79 1.34
C GLU A 113 17.59 -6.98 1.06
N PRO A 114 16.40 -7.56 1.30
CA PRO A 114 15.13 -6.87 1.13
C PRO A 114 15.02 -5.63 2.02
N VAL A 115 14.49 -4.56 1.48
CA VAL A 115 14.45 -3.25 2.12
C VAL A 115 13.04 -2.95 2.63
N THR A 116 12.91 -2.49 3.87
CA THR A 116 11.59 -2.12 4.40
C THR A 116 11.11 -0.82 3.79
N LEU A 117 10.00 -0.89 3.05
CA LEU A 117 9.27 0.29 2.58
C LEU A 117 8.05 0.56 3.47
N LYS A 118 7.66 1.82 3.56
CA LYS A 118 6.55 2.26 4.42
C LYS A 118 5.50 3.03 3.65
N TRP A 119 4.26 2.59 3.72
CA TRP A 119 3.10 3.32 3.24
C TRP A 119 2.49 4.15 4.36
N LYS A 120 2.41 5.46 4.17
CA LYS A 120 1.63 6.40 4.99
C LYS A 120 0.40 6.84 4.24
N THR A 121 -0.73 6.97 4.92
CA THR A 121 -1.90 7.59 4.30
C THR A 121 -2.18 8.98 4.85
N SER A 122 -2.69 9.85 3.98
CA SER A 122 -3.13 11.21 4.31
C SER A 122 -4.48 11.47 3.66
N TRP A 123 -5.33 12.22 4.36
CA TRP A 123 -6.63 12.62 3.85
C TRP A 123 -6.64 14.14 3.65
N SER A 124 -7.19 14.56 2.53
CA SER A 124 -7.54 15.95 2.24
C SER A 124 -9.03 16.05 1.92
N LEU A 125 -9.53 17.27 1.74
CA LEU A 125 -10.95 17.50 1.42
C LEU A 125 -11.44 16.75 0.16
N LYS A 126 -10.53 16.46 -0.79
CA LYS A 126 -10.85 15.83 -2.07
C LYS A 126 -10.12 14.52 -2.34
N ASN A 127 -8.95 14.32 -1.73
CA ASN A 127 -8.08 13.21 -2.06
C ASN A 127 -7.74 12.36 -0.82
N TRP A 128 -7.59 11.06 -1.07
CA TRP A 128 -6.96 10.11 -0.17
C TRP A 128 -5.63 9.68 -0.78
N ASP A 129 -4.55 10.09 -0.12
CA ASP A 129 -3.19 9.88 -0.59
C ASP A 129 -2.54 8.73 0.17
N PHE A 130 -1.81 7.89 -0.55
CA PHE A 130 -1.00 6.79 -0.05
C PHE A 130 0.43 7.05 -0.52
N ILE A 131 1.32 7.37 0.42
CA ILE A 131 2.68 7.79 0.16
C ILE A 131 3.60 6.64 0.55
N CYS A 132 4.33 6.08 -0.42
CA CYS A 132 5.37 5.10 -0.19
C CYS A 132 6.68 5.82 0.13
N LEU A 133 7.24 5.50 1.28
CA LEU A 133 8.51 6.03 1.78
C LEU A 133 9.59 4.97 1.69
N GLY A 134 10.77 5.40 1.27
CA GLY A 134 12.00 4.62 1.31
C GLY A 134 12.58 4.50 2.73
N PRO A 135 13.75 3.87 2.87
CA PRO A 135 14.45 3.67 4.14
C PRO A 135 14.71 4.98 4.88
N ASP A 136 15.15 6.01 4.15
CA ASP A 136 15.54 7.31 4.69
C ASP A 136 14.32 8.24 4.91
N GLN A 137 13.10 7.68 4.84
CA GLN A 137 11.81 8.37 4.99
C GLN A 137 11.52 9.39 3.88
N GLU A 138 12.23 9.31 2.76
CA GLU A 138 11.97 10.05 1.53
C GLU A 138 10.81 9.43 0.75
N PRO A 139 9.92 10.24 0.15
CA PRO A 139 8.87 9.71 -0.72
C PRO A 139 9.49 9.14 -1.99
N ILE A 140 9.10 7.92 -2.34
CA ILE A 140 9.52 7.24 -3.57
C ILE A 140 8.36 7.02 -4.54
N ALA A 141 7.14 7.02 -4.03
CA ALA A 141 5.93 7.02 -4.84
C ALA A 141 4.73 7.54 -4.05
N ARG A 142 3.69 7.96 -4.78
CA ARG A 142 2.39 8.36 -4.24
C ARG A 142 1.27 7.79 -5.10
N PHE A 143 0.30 7.16 -4.46
CA PHE A 143 -1.01 6.90 -5.06
C PHE A 143 -2.02 7.90 -4.49
N SER A 144 -2.60 8.73 -5.34
CA SER A 144 -3.61 9.72 -4.96
C SER A 144 -4.94 9.34 -5.54
N SER A 145 -5.94 9.10 -4.67
CA SER A 145 -7.30 8.77 -5.07
C SER A 145 -8.25 9.94 -4.84
N ASN A 146 -9.08 10.28 -5.82
CA ASN A 146 -10.15 11.27 -5.62
C ASN A 146 -11.37 10.57 -5.04
N ILE A 147 -11.68 10.86 -3.77
CA ILE A 147 -12.74 10.19 -3.00
C ILE A 147 -14.14 10.46 -3.60
N TRP A 148 -14.28 11.56 -4.32
CA TRP A 148 -15.54 11.99 -4.94
C TRP A 148 -15.69 11.54 -6.39
N ALA A 149 -14.63 10.97 -7.00
CA ALA A 149 -14.65 10.63 -8.41
C ALA A 149 -15.34 9.29 -8.67
N VAL A 150 -16.34 9.32 -9.54
CA VAL A 150 -17.07 8.11 -9.97
C VAL A 150 -16.27 7.30 -10.99
N THR A 151 -15.43 7.91 -11.83
CA THR A 151 -14.75 7.19 -12.96
C THR A 151 -13.26 7.46 -13.11
N LYS A 152 -12.64 8.23 -12.21
CA LYS A 152 -11.19 8.53 -12.21
C LYS A 152 -10.65 8.31 -10.81
N VAL A 153 -10.36 7.06 -10.51
CA VAL A 153 -10.13 6.64 -9.12
C VAL A 153 -8.83 7.20 -8.60
N GLY A 154 -7.78 7.34 -9.41
CA GLY A 154 -6.57 7.99 -8.92
C GLY A 154 -5.43 8.09 -9.91
N LYS A 155 -4.23 8.31 -9.39
CA LYS A 155 -2.97 8.28 -10.14
C LYS A 155 -1.83 7.77 -9.26
N PHE A 156 -0.88 7.08 -9.87
CA PHE A 156 0.44 6.84 -9.30
C PHE A 156 1.41 7.88 -9.82
N GLU A 157 2.20 8.44 -8.91
CA GLU A 157 3.33 9.32 -9.18
C GLU A 157 4.56 8.65 -8.57
N PHE A 158 5.64 8.55 -9.33
CA PHE A 158 6.89 7.92 -8.87
C PHE A 158 7.97 8.98 -8.79
N MET A 159 8.63 9.06 -7.64
CA MET A 159 9.71 10.02 -7.45
C MET A 159 10.96 9.46 -8.14
N GLY A 160 11.38 10.11 -9.22
CA GLY A 160 12.46 9.63 -10.09
C GLY A 160 12.04 8.54 -11.09
N THR A 161 12.99 7.70 -11.51
CA THR A 161 12.78 6.66 -12.53
C THR A 161 12.98 5.27 -11.93
N PRO A 162 11.93 4.67 -11.33
CA PRO A 162 12.05 3.35 -10.73
C PRO A 162 12.29 2.28 -11.79
N SER A 163 12.95 1.18 -11.40
CA SER A 163 13.04 -0.02 -12.22
C SER A 163 11.64 -0.57 -12.52
N LYS A 164 11.51 -1.37 -13.60
CA LYS A 164 10.24 -2.03 -13.93
C LYS A 164 9.70 -2.84 -12.74
N ALA A 165 10.56 -3.63 -12.11
CA ALA A 165 10.20 -4.45 -10.95
C ALA A 165 9.69 -3.60 -9.77
N LEU A 166 10.36 -2.48 -9.46
CA LEU A 166 9.94 -1.62 -8.35
C LEU A 166 8.62 -0.91 -8.67
N LYS A 167 8.44 -0.49 -9.93
CA LYS A 167 7.18 0.11 -10.40
C LYS A 167 6.01 -0.85 -10.22
N GLU A 168 6.18 -2.11 -10.62
CA GLU A 168 5.17 -3.17 -10.45
C GLU A 168 4.90 -3.46 -8.98
N GLU A 169 5.95 -3.56 -8.16
CA GLU A 169 5.82 -3.81 -6.72
C GLU A 169 5.03 -2.71 -6.01
N ILE A 170 5.36 -1.45 -6.30
CA ILE A 170 4.66 -0.27 -5.75
C ILE A 170 3.21 -0.22 -6.24
N LEU A 171 2.96 -0.55 -7.51
CA LEU A 171 1.62 -0.56 -8.09
C LEU A 171 0.74 -1.62 -7.40
N VAL A 172 1.26 -2.84 -7.24
CA VAL A 172 0.54 -3.92 -6.58
C VAL A 172 0.30 -3.59 -5.11
N THR A 173 1.33 -3.21 -4.36
CA THR A 173 1.22 -2.94 -2.92
C THR A 173 0.35 -1.71 -2.64
N GLY A 174 0.56 -0.61 -3.35
CA GLY A 174 -0.19 0.63 -3.18
C GLY A 174 -1.67 0.50 -3.51
N PHE A 175 -2.00 -0.11 -4.65
CA PHE A 175 -3.39 -0.28 -5.04
C PHE A 175 -4.11 -1.36 -4.21
N THR A 176 -3.40 -2.42 -3.81
CA THR A 176 -3.94 -3.43 -2.88
C THR A 176 -4.26 -2.81 -1.54
N LEU A 177 -3.37 -1.95 -1.03
CA LEU A 177 -3.59 -1.25 0.23
C LEU A 177 -4.80 -0.31 0.16
N PHE A 178 -4.90 0.47 -0.93
CA PHE A 178 -6.07 1.32 -1.18
C PHE A 178 -7.37 0.52 -1.19
N TYR A 179 -7.42 -0.57 -1.95
CA TYR A 179 -8.64 -1.39 -2.05
C TYR A 179 -8.95 -2.10 -0.71
N CYS A 180 -7.93 -2.53 0.04
CA CYS A 180 -8.08 -3.07 1.39
C CYS A 180 -8.76 -2.05 2.31
N MET A 181 -8.30 -0.80 2.30
CA MET A 181 -8.90 0.24 3.13
C MET A 181 -10.30 0.65 2.65
N LEU A 182 -10.55 0.71 1.34
CA LEU A 182 -11.89 0.92 0.79
C LEU A 182 -12.86 -0.17 1.23
N TYR A 183 -12.44 -1.43 1.16
CA TYR A 183 -13.27 -2.56 1.58
C TYR A 183 -13.60 -2.46 3.08
N ARG A 184 -12.59 -2.15 3.91
CA ARG A 184 -12.77 -1.96 5.36
C ARG A 184 -13.69 -0.78 5.71
N ALA A 185 -13.64 0.32 4.94
CA ALA A 185 -14.51 1.46 5.15
C ALA A 185 -15.99 1.17 4.83
N ASN A 186 -16.26 0.25 3.89
CA ASN A 186 -17.61 -0.11 3.46
C ASN A 186 -18.22 -1.30 4.26
N SER A 187 -17.42 -2.07 4.99
CA SER A 187 -17.89 -3.14 5.87
C SER A 187 -18.22 -2.63 7.29
N LEU A 188 -19.32 -1.87 7.42
CA LEU A 188 -19.70 -1.15 8.66
C LEU A 188 -19.82 -1.98 9.98
N PRO A 189 -20.07 -3.30 10.01
CA PRO A 189 -19.97 -4.08 11.26
C PRO A 189 -18.53 -4.48 11.65
N ALA A 190 -17.56 -4.47 10.73
CA ALA A 190 -16.18 -4.92 10.95
C ALA A 190 -15.30 -3.89 11.68
N PHE A 191 -15.76 -2.64 11.79
CA PHE A 191 -15.09 -1.60 12.57
C PHE A 191 -15.04 -1.96 14.07
N PHE A 192 -16.04 -2.70 14.59
CA PHE A 192 -16.10 -3.16 15.99
C PHE A 192 -15.42 -4.52 16.23
N GLY A 193 -15.34 -5.40 15.23
CA GLY A 193 -14.66 -6.72 15.36
C GLY A 193 -13.14 -6.64 15.34
N ALA A 194 -12.56 -5.63 14.69
CA ALA A 194 -11.11 -5.40 14.63
C ALA A 194 -10.48 -4.97 15.98
N PHE A 195 -11.30 -4.75 17.02
CA PHE A 195 -10.85 -4.41 18.37
C PHE A 195 -10.09 -5.55 19.08
N PHE A 196 -10.21 -6.80 18.61
CA PHE A 196 -9.65 -7.98 19.30
C PHE A 196 -8.49 -8.70 18.56
N ALA A 197 -8.05 -8.29 17.36
CA ALA A 197 -7.04 -9.03 16.57
C ALA A 197 -5.58 -8.52 16.76
N SER A 198 -4.65 -9.35 17.24
CA SER A 198 -3.24 -8.97 17.55
C SER A 198 -2.49 -8.35 16.37
N THR A 199 -1.70 -7.29 16.61
CA THR A 199 -0.84 -6.61 15.62
C THR A 199 0.60 -6.49 16.14
N GLY A 200 1.59 -6.62 15.26
CA GLY A 200 3.01 -6.37 15.58
C GLY A 200 3.90 -6.31 14.32
N PRO A 201 5.05 -5.62 14.37
CA PRO A 201 6.01 -5.54 13.27
C PRO A 201 6.64 -6.92 12.98
N VAL A 202 7.14 -7.12 11.74
CA VAL A 202 7.91 -8.32 11.37
C VAL A 202 9.16 -8.39 12.25
N LYS A 203 9.18 -9.32 13.20
CA LYS A 203 10.38 -9.70 13.94
C LYS A 203 10.89 -11.02 13.38
N GLU A 204 12.19 -11.09 13.13
CA GLU A 204 12.86 -12.37 12.89
C GLU A 204 12.62 -13.32 14.08
N LYS A 205 12.51 -14.60 13.74
CA LYS A 205 12.12 -15.74 14.58
C LYS A 205 12.64 -15.67 16.04
N GLN A 206 11.81 -15.24 16.98
CA GLN A 206 11.94 -15.55 18.42
C GLN A 206 10.58 -15.61 19.11
N GLN A 207 9.63 -16.38 18.56
CA GLN A 207 8.28 -16.48 19.13
C GLN A 207 7.73 -17.91 19.25
N GLN A 208 8.58 -18.94 19.20
CA GLN A 208 8.13 -20.33 19.41
C GLN A 208 8.63 -20.98 20.70
N GLU A 209 9.69 -20.46 21.33
CA GLU A 209 10.26 -21.10 22.55
C GLU A 209 9.66 -20.57 23.86
N THR A 210 9.22 -19.32 23.90
CA THR A 210 8.68 -18.70 25.13
C THR A 210 7.23 -19.14 25.44
N GLU A 211 6.43 -19.49 24.43
CA GLU A 211 5.06 -19.99 24.64
C GLU A 211 5.02 -21.46 25.11
N LEU A 212 5.96 -22.30 24.67
CA LEU A 212 6.06 -23.69 25.14
C LEU A 212 6.50 -23.77 26.61
N GLN A 213 7.40 -22.88 27.05
CA GLN A 213 7.81 -22.83 28.45
C GLN A 213 6.71 -22.28 29.38
N SER A 214 5.95 -21.26 28.98
CA SER A 214 4.90 -20.69 29.83
C SER A 214 3.68 -21.63 30.00
N MET A 215 3.39 -22.47 29.01
CA MET A 215 2.35 -23.49 29.10
C MET A 215 2.73 -24.68 29.99
N SER A 216 4.01 -25.08 30.01
CA SER A 216 4.49 -26.16 30.89
C SER A 216 4.41 -25.79 32.38
N VAL A 217 4.66 -24.53 32.73
CA VAL A 217 4.67 -24.06 34.13
C VAL A 217 3.25 -23.91 34.71
N SER A 218 2.23 -23.69 33.88
CA SER A 218 0.83 -23.57 34.35
C SER A 218 0.15 -24.91 34.58
N ALA A 219 0.55 -25.97 33.88
CA ALA A 219 -0.09 -27.29 34.00
C ALA A 219 0.20 -27.95 35.36
N ASP A 220 1.37 -27.72 35.95
CA ASP A 220 1.76 -28.33 37.23
C ASP A 220 1.10 -27.69 38.46
N LYS A 221 0.65 -26.43 38.37
CA LYS A 221 -0.05 -25.76 39.48
C LYS A 221 -1.51 -26.16 39.63
N ALA A 222 -2.13 -26.75 38.61
CA ALA A 222 -3.54 -27.12 38.63
C ALA A 222 -3.83 -28.51 39.23
N LYS A 223 -2.80 -29.26 39.65
CA LYS A 223 -2.93 -30.64 40.17
C LYS A 223 -2.78 -30.77 41.69
N VAL A 224 -2.62 -29.67 42.42
CA VAL A 224 -2.55 -29.65 43.88
C VAL A 224 -3.57 -28.65 44.42
N ALA A 225 -4.84 -29.04 44.38
CA ALA A 225 -5.94 -28.44 45.12
C ALA A 225 -6.94 -29.54 45.46
#